data_AF-A0A2K3PH91-F1
#
_entry.id   AF-A0A2K3PH91-F1
#
_cell.length_a   1.000
_cell.length_b   1.000
_cell.length_c   1.000
_cell.angle_alpha   90.00
_cell.angle_beta   90.00
_cell.angle_gamma   90.00
#
_symmetry.space_group_name_H-M   'P 1'
#
loop_
_entity.id
_entity.type
_entity.pdbx_description
1 polymer ?
#
loop_
_entity_poly.entity_id
_entity_poly.type
_entity_poly.pdbx_seq_one_letter_code
_entity_poly.pdbx_strand_id
1 'polypeptide(L)'
;MGLDDDNVSEDKKVVESDNEEAAAAGGLSRYKSESSVAATEDEDDDEDRKIELGPQCTLKEQLEKDKDDESLRRWKEQLLGSVDINAVGESLEPEVKILSLAIKSAGRDDIVLPIPEDGNPKGMWFTLKEGSKYRLEFTFQVNHNIVSGLKYTNTVWKTGIKVDSSKEMIGTFSPQTETYTHEMPEETTPSGIFARGAYTARSKFVDDDNKCYLEINYTFDIKKDWQ
;
A
#
# COMPACT_ATOMS: atom_id res chain seq x y z
N MET A 1 -65.53 -38.11 -51.86
CA MET A 1 -64.13 -37.84 -52.27
C MET A 1 -63.47 -37.17 -51.08
N GLY A 2 -62.55 -37.74 -50.33
CA GLY A 2 -61.83 -39.01 -50.38
C GLY A 2 -60.71 -38.90 -49.33
N LEU A 3 -60.36 -40.04 -48.73
CA LEU A 3 -59.07 -40.42 -48.16
C LEU A 3 -58.59 -39.60 -46.94
N ASP A 4 -58.66 -40.11 -45.71
CA ASP A 4 -57.93 -41.25 -45.09
C ASP A 4 -56.62 -40.81 -44.41
N ASP A 5 -56.42 -41.41 -43.23
CA ASP A 5 -55.18 -41.73 -42.51
C ASP A 5 -54.41 -40.64 -41.74
N ASP A 6 -53.91 -40.87 -40.53
CA ASP A 6 -54.23 -41.83 -39.47
C ASP A 6 -53.31 -41.52 -38.25
N ASN A 7 -53.63 -42.16 -37.12
CA ASN A 7 -52.68 -42.66 -36.10
C ASN A 7 -52.46 -41.90 -34.77
N VAL A 8 -53.39 -42.18 -33.83
CA VAL A 8 -53.20 -42.85 -32.51
C VAL A 8 -51.86 -42.72 -31.76
N SER A 9 -51.91 -42.18 -30.55
CA SER A 9 -51.77 -42.91 -29.25
C SER A 9 -51.81 -41.88 -28.11
N GLU A 10 -52.88 -41.84 -27.31
CA GLU A 10 -53.02 -42.55 -26.02
C GLU A 10 -52.01 -42.06 -24.95
N ASP A 11 -52.39 -41.68 -23.74
CA ASP A 11 -53.66 -41.74 -23.04
C ASP A 11 -53.47 -40.96 -21.72
N LYS A 12 -54.55 -40.32 -21.24
CA LYS A 12 -55.02 -40.37 -19.83
C LYS A 12 -54.12 -39.82 -18.68
N LYS A 13 -54.63 -39.14 -17.66
CA LYS A 13 -55.99 -38.75 -17.25
C LYS A 13 -55.87 -38.15 -15.83
N VAL A 14 -56.74 -37.17 -15.52
CA VAL A 14 -57.31 -36.80 -14.19
C VAL A 14 -56.25 -36.34 -13.14
N VAL A 15 -56.50 -35.48 -12.16
CA VAL A 15 -57.72 -35.26 -11.39
C VAL A 15 -57.63 -33.92 -10.63
N GLU A 16 -58.74 -33.19 -10.71
CA GLU A 16 -59.43 -32.33 -9.71
C GLU A 16 -58.60 -31.23 -8.99
N SER A 17 -59.02 -29.96 -8.95
CA SER A 17 -60.34 -29.43 -8.52
C SER A 17 -60.62 -29.85 -7.06
N ASP A 18 -61.14 -29.04 -6.14
CA ASP A 18 -61.95 -27.84 -6.18
C ASP A 18 -61.77 -27.09 -4.85
N ASN A 19 -62.20 -25.83 -4.90
CA ASN A 19 -62.88 -25.08 -3.84
C ASN A 19 -62.15 -24.70 -2.55
N GLU A 20 -62.46 -23.59 -1.92
CA GLU A 20 -63.01 -22.25 -2.25
C GLU A 20 -63.02 -21.56 -0.88
N GLU A 21 -62.71 -20.25 -0.86
CA GLU A 21 -63.23 -19.23 0.08
C GLU A 21 -63.08 -19.45 1.62
N ALA A 22 -62.75 -18.48 2.48
CA ALA A 22 -62.91 -17.03 2.43
C ALA A 22 -62.05 -16.35 3.52
N ALA A 23 -61.87 -15.04 3.30
CA ALA A 23 -61.93 -13.96 4.30
C ALA A 23 -60.78 -13.72 5.31
N ALA A 24 -60.23 -12.51 5.14
CA ALA A 24 -59.96 -11.50 6.17
C ALA A 24 -58.83 -11.73 7.19
N ALA A 25 -57.78 -10.91 7.09
CA ALA A 25 -57.32 -9.97 8.13
C ALA A 25 -55.86 -9.57 7.86
N GLY A 26 -55.57 -8.29 8.08
CA GLY A 26 -54.29 -7.67 7.74
C GLY A 26 -53.09 -8.15 8.57
N GLY A 27 -51.91 -7.90 8.01
CA GLY A 27 -50.62 -8.10 8.68
C GLY A 27 -49.48 -7.84 7.70
N LEU A 28 -49.14 -6.57 7.48
CA LEU A 28 -47.89 -6.16 6.85
C LEU A 28 -46.73 -6.59 7.77
N SER A 29 -46.22 -7.80 7.58
CA SER A 29 -45.01 -8.29 8.24
C SER A 29 -43.79 -7.73 7.51
N ARG A 30 -43.08 -6.84 8.20
CA ARG A 30 -41.79 -6.27 7.80
C ARG A 30 -40.79 -7.40 7.52
N TYR A 31 -40.38 -7.54 6.27
CA TYR A 31 -39.12 -8.21 5.94
C TYR A 31 -38.00 -7.42 6.63
N LYS A 32 -37.34 -8.05 7.60
CA LYS A 32 -36.07 -7.58 8.16
C LYS A 32 -35.06 -7.56 7.01
N SER A 33 -34.65 -6.38 6.57
CA SER A 33 -33.45 -6.25 5.76
C SER A 33 -32.28 -6.74 6.62
N GLU A 34 -31.61 -7.77 6.13
CA GLU A 34 -30.39 -8.29 6.72
C GLU A 34 -29.36 -7.15 6.68
N SER A 35 -28.98 -6.70 7.87
CA SER A 35 -27.81 -5.87 8.08
C SER A 35 -26.60 -6.69 7.65
N SER A 36 -26.11 -6.49 6.44
CA SER A 36 -24.81 -6.98 6.00
C SER A 36 -23.75 -6.33 6.88
N VAL A 37 -23.37 -7.03 7.93
CA VAL A 37 -22.14 -6.77 8.67
C VAL A 37 -21.00 -7.02 7.70
N ALA A 38 -20.43 -5.94 7.16
CA ALA A 38 -19.14 -6.03 6.50
C ALA A 38 -18.13 -6.35 7.61
N ALA A 39 -17.85 -7.64 7.79
CA ALA A 39 -16.66 -8.08 8.48
C ALA A 39 -15.48 -7.53 7.68
N THR A 40 -14.71 -6.63 8.29
CA THR A 40 -13.40 -6.25 7.76
C THR A 40 -12.45 -7.40 8.09
N GLU A 41 -12.49 -8.44 7.26
CA GLU A 41 -11.36 -9.32 7.06
C GLU A 41 -10.43 -8.62 6.03
N ASP A 42 -9.14 -8.96 6.06
CA ASP A 42 -8.03 -8.42 5.23
C ASP A 42 -7.06 -7.46 5.95
N GLU A 43 -6.54 -7.90 7.09
CA GLU A 43 -5.11 -7.75 7.38
C GLU A 43 -4.52 -9.17 7.34
N ASP A 44 -3.83 -9.50 6.23
CA ASP A 44 -2.90 -10.64 6.01
C ASP A 44 -3.03 -11.37 4.66
N ASP A 45 -3.78 -10.85 3.68
CA ASP A 45 -3.79 -11.41 2.32
C ASP A 45 -2.68 -10.82 1.44
N ASP A 46 -1.43 -10.90 1.93
CA ASP A 46 -0.25 -10.84 1.06
C ASP A 46 0.16 -12.27 0.71
N GLU A 47 -0.65 -12.98 -0.08
CA GLU A 47 -0.15 -14.05 -0.98
C GLU A 47 0.66 -13.44 -2.16
N ASP A 48 1.40 -12.35 -1.90
CA ASP A 48 2.45 -11.89 -2.78
C ASP A 48 3.50 -12.99 -2.82
N ARG A 49 3.62 -13.66 -3.97
CA ARG A 49 4.59 -14.72 -4.28
C ARG A 49 5.89 -14.51 -3.50
N LYS A 50 6.04 -15.23 -2.39
CA LYS A 50 7.17 -15.04 -1.48
C LYS A 50 8.44 -15.36 -2.25
N ILE A 51 9.19 -14.32 -2.62
CA ILE A 51 10.45 -14.48 -3.33
C ILE A 51 11.39 -15.21 -2.37
N GLU A 52 11.94 -16.34 -2.82
CA GLU A 52 12.97 -17.04 -2.06
C GLU A 52 14.26 -16.21 -2.12
N LEU A 53 14.59 -15.56 -1.02
CA LEU A 53 15.81 -14.78 -0.90
C LEU A 53 17.03 -15.69 -0.81
N GLY A 54 18.13 -15.27 -1.43
CA GLY A 54 19.43 -15.91 -1.26
C GLY A 54 19.98 -15.72 0.16
N PRO A 55 21.06 -16.42 0.52
CA PRO A 55 21.70 -16.22 1.82
C PRO A 55 22.19 -14.78 1.96
N GLN A 56 21.93 -14.17 3.11
CA GLN A 56 22.42 -12.84 3.43
C GLN A 56 23.96 -12.85 3.48
N CYS A 57 24.58 -11.86 2.86
CA CYS A 57 26.02 -11.67 2.90
C CYS A 57 26.35 -10.19 3.09
N THR A 58 27.52 -9.93 3.66
CA THR A 58 27.99 -8.55 3.77
C THR A 58 28.47 -8.05 2.41
N LEU A 59 28.28 -6.77 2.13
CA LEU A 59 28.84 -6.13 0.94
C LEU A 59 30.36 -6.34 0.83
N LYS A 60 31.07 -6.32 1.96
CA LYS A 60 32.52 -6.57 2.03
C LYS A 60 32.90 -7.99 1.58
N GLU A 61 32.21 -9.02 2.08
CA GLU A 61 32.44 -10.40 1.65
C GLU A 61 32.16 -10.59 0.16
N GLN A 62 31.11 -9.93 -0.34
CA GLN A 62 30.78 -10.00 -1.77
C GLN A 62 31.89 -9.37 -2.61
N LEU A 63 32.44 -8.22 -2.20
CA LEU A 63 33.55 -7.58 -2.91
C LEU A 63 34.83 -8.42 -2.87
N GLU A 64 35.16 -9.01 -1.72
CA GLU A 64 36.37 -9.84 -1.54
C GLU A 64 36.33 -11.13 -2.38
N LYS A 65 35.16 -11.78 -2.49
CA LYS A 65 34.99 -13.01 -3.28
C LYS A 65 35.31 -12.83 -4.77
N ASP A 66 34.99 -11.66 -5.31
CA ASP A 66 35.10 -11.39 -6.74
C ASP A 66 36.33 -10.52 -7.08
N LYS A 67 37.27 -10.36 -6.15
CA LYS A 67 38.44 -9.48 -6.31
C LYS A 67 39.36 -9.86 -7.49
N ASP A 68 39.38 -11.14 -7.83
CA ASP A 68 40.23 -11.72 -8.87
C ASP A 68 39.54 -11.73 -10.25
N ASP A 69 38.25 -11.37 -10.31
CA ASP A 69 37.48 -11.25 -11.56
C ASP A 69 37.33 -9.78 -11.97
N GLU A 70 38.07 -9.37 -13.01
CA GLU A 70 38.04 -8.00 -13.51
C GLU A 70 36.64 -7.58 -13.99
N SER A 71 35.89 -8.49 -14.61
CA SER A 71 34.57 -8.19 -15.18
C SER A 71 33.54 -7.92 -14.10
N LEU A 72 33.52 -8.75 -13.04
CA LEU A 72 32.63 -8.59 -11.90
C LEU A 72 32.98 -7.35 -11.09
N ARG A 73 34.28 -7.05 -10.94
CA ARG A 73 34.72 -5.82 -10.26
C ARG A 73 34.22 -4.57 -10.95
N ARG A 74 34.43 -4.45 -12.27
CA ARG A 74 33.96 -3.27 -13.00
C ARG A 74 32.44 -3.15 -12.98
N TRP A 75 31.73 -4.28 -13.06
CA TRP A 75 30.28 -4.28 -12.94
C TRP A 75 29.80 -3.80 -11.57
N LYS A 76 30.43 -4.24 -10.48
CA LYS A 76 30.11 -3.76 -9.12
C LYS A 76 30.46 -2.31 -8.91
N GLU A 77 31.61 -1.86 -9.40
CA GLU A 77 32.00 -0.44 -9.36
C GLU A 77 30.95 0.43 -10.06
N GLN A 78 30.37 -0.04 -11.16
CA GLN A 78 29.30 0.68 -11.86
C GLN A 78 27.99 0.72 -11.08
N LEU A 79 27.64 -0.34 -10.35
CA LEU A 79 26.40 -0.39 -9.56
C LEU A 79 26.49 0.35 -8.22
N LEU A 80 27.60 0.15 -7.51
CA LEU A 80 27.84 0.69 -6.18
C LEU A 80 28.35 2.13 -6.24
N GLY A 81 28.93 2.55 -7.36
CA GLY A 81 29.51 3.88 -7.47
C GLY A 81 30.64 4.10 -6.48
N SER A 82 30.65 5.24 -5.80
CA SER A 82 31.69 5.63 -4.83
C SER A 82 31.38 5.14 -3.41
N VAL A 83 31.07 3.85 -3.25
CA VAL A 83 30.93 3.26 -1.92
C VAL A 83 32.31 3.20 -1.25
N ASP A 84 32.45 3.87 -0.10
CA ASP A 84 33.65 3.74 0.72
C ASP A 84 33.65 2.39 1.43
N ILE A 85 34.39 1.43 0.87
CA ILE A 85 34.54 0.06 1.38
C ILE A 85 35.04 0.06 2.84
N ASN A 86 35.73 1.11 3.30
CA ASN A 86 36.18 1.21 4.69
C ASN A 86 35.07 1.69 5.64
N ALA A 87 34.09 2.43 5.14
CA ALA A 87 32.91 2.88 5.88
C ALA A 87 31.79 1.83 5.90
N VAL A 88 31.77 0.93 4.91
CA VAL A 88 30.93 -0.27 4.89
C VAL A 88 31.52 -1.27 5.89
N GLY A 89 31.05 -1.19 7.14
CA GLY A 89 31.47 -2.11 8.20
C GLY A 89 31.20 -3.58 7.88
N GLU A 90 31.65 -4.48 8.74
CA GLU A 90 31.38 -5.94 8.64
C GLU A 90 29.95 -6.32 9.07
N SER A 91 29.05 -5.34 9.14
CA SER A 91 27.68 -5.57 9.57
C SER A 91 26.88 -6.24 8.47
N LEU A 92 26.31 -7.40 8.79
CA LEU A 92 25.32 -8.07 7.94
C LEU A 92 24.06 -7.23 7.81
N GLU A 93 23.71 -6.52 8.87
CA GLU A 93 22.48 -5.74 8.91
C GLU A 93 22.69 -4.35 8.28
N PRO A 94 21.90 -4.00 7.24
CA PRO A 94 21.82 -2.63 6.77
C PRO A 94 21.14 -1.71 7.78
N GLU A 95 21.38 -0.41 7.63
CA GLU A 95 20.69 0.66 8.36
C GLU A 95 20.13 1.67 7.37
N VAL A 96 18.85 2.01 7.52
CA VAL A 96 18.20 3.09 6.77
C VAL A 96 17.70 4.15 7.73
N LYS A 97 18.11 5.40 7.50
CA LYS A 97 17.62 6.57 8.24
C LYS A 97 16.77 7.43 7.33
N ILE A 98 15.45 7.42 7.52
CA ILE A 98 14.55 8.33 6.83
C ILE A 98 14.67 9.70 7.50
N LEU A 99 15.14 10.70 6.77
CA LEU A 99 15.50 12.02 7.30
C LEU A 99 14.35 13.02 7.18
N SER A 100 13.68 13.05 6.04
CA SER A 100 12.58 14.00 5.80
C SER A 100 11.57 13.50 4.77
N LEU A 101 10.35 14.02 4.90
CA LEU A 101 9.27 13.93 3.94
C LEU A 101 9.05 15.32 3.33
N ALA A 102 9.13 15.45 2.02
CA ALA A 102 8.72 16.63 1.29
C ALA A 102 7.40 16.37 0.56
N ILE A 103 6.48 17.32 0.63
CA ILE A 103 5.22 17.30 -0.12
C ILE A 103 5.31 18.32 -1.23
N LYS A 104 5.38 17.83 -2.46
CA LYS A 104 5.58 18.63 -3.67
C LYS A 104 4.24 18.85 -4.34
N SER A 105 3.87 20.10 -4.57
CA SER A 105 2.63 20.45 -5.26
C SER A 105 2.86 21.61 -6.22
N ALA A 106 2.31 21.50 -7.43
CA ALA A 106 2.56 22.48 -8.47
C ALA A 106 2.08 23.89 -8.08
N GLY A 107 2.93 24.88 -8.32
CA GLY A 107 2.58 26.30 -8.10
C GLY A 107 2.73 26.79 -6.66
N ARG A 108 3.43 26.05 -5.80
CA ARG A 108 3.85 26.49 -4.46
C ARG A 108 5.20 25.89 -4.08
N ASP A 109 5.79 26.42 -3.02
CA ASP A 109 6.98 25.81 -2.40
C ASP A 109 6.62 24.48 -1.72
N ASP A 110 7.59 23.57 -1.72
CA ASP A 110 7.47 22.25 -1.11
C ASP A 110 7.33 22.35 0.41
N ILE A 111 6.45 21.53 0.99
CA ILE A 111 6.33 21.41 2.44
C ILE A 111 7.35 20.36 2.90
N VAL A 112 8.45 20.79 3.50
CA VAL A 112 9.50 19.89 4.01
C VAL A 112 9.31 19.62 5.49
N LEU A 113 9.17 18.35 5.85
CA LEU A 113 8.88 17.85 7.18
C LEU A 113 10.03 16.94 7.64
N PRO A 114 10.88 17.35 8.60
CA PRO A 114 11.87 16.45 9.17
C PRO A 114 11.17 15.31 9.93
N ILE A 115 11.71 14.10 9.83
CA ILE A 115 11.22 12.95 10.60
C ILE A 115 11.76 13.06 12.04
N PRO A 116 10.90 13.07 13.07
CA PRO A 116 11.34 13.04 14.46
C PRO A 116 12.16 11.79 14.79
N GLU A 117 13.13 11.89 15.71
CA GLU A 117 13.93 10.74 16.14
C GLU A 117 13.08 9.64 16.79
N ASP A 118 11.98 10.01 17.47
CA ASP A 118 11.02 9.07 18.05
C ASP A 118 10.01 8.54 17.02
N GLY A 119 10.14 8.94 15.76
CA GLY A 119 9.29 8.55 14.64
C GLY A 119 7.84 9.02 14.75
N ASN A 120 7.49 9.89 15.71
CA ASN A 120 6.09 10.20 16.00
C ASN A 120 5.86 11.72 16.10
N PRO A 121 5.44 12.38 15.00
CA PRO A 121 5.12 13.80 15.02
C PRO A 121 3.91 14.06 15.92
N LYS A 122 4.02 15.11 16.73
CA LYS A 122 2.98 15.47 17.71
C LYS A 122 1.92 16.38 17.08
N GLY A 123 0.66 16.02 17.26
CA GLY A 123 -0.47 16.81 16.78
C GLY A 123 -0.64 16.74 15.27
N MET A 124 -1.09 17.85 14.67
CA MET A 124 -1.30 17.96 13.23
C MET A 124 0.04 18.22 12.54
N TRP A 125 0.50 17.27 11.74
CA TRP A 125 1.83 17.33 11.12
C TRP A 125 1.87 18.27 9.91
N PHE A 126 0.85 18.22 9.05
CA PHE A 126 0.71 19.11 7.90
C PHE A 126 -0.76 19.29 7.48
N THR A 127 -1.00 20.20 6.53
CA THR A 127 -2.31 20.46 5.94
C THR A 127 -2.21 20.42 4.42
N LEU A 128 -3.12 19.70 3.77
CA LEU A 128 -3.28 19.67 2.32
C LEU A 128 -4.52 20.44 1.88
N LYS A 129 -4.46 21.02 0.68
CA LYS A 129 -5.64 21.58 0.02
C LYS A 129 -6.41 20.47 -0.67
N GLU A 130 -7.73 20.45 -0.53
CA GLU A 130 -8.62 19.51 -1.22
C GLU A 130 -8.50 19.60 -2.75
N GLY A 131 -8.63 18.46 -3.43
CA GLY A 131 -8.55 18.39 -4.90
C GLY A 131 -7.19 18.81 -5.48
N SER A 132 -6.16 18.98 -4.64
CA SER A 132 -4.81 19.27 -5.10
C SER A 132 -4.05 17.99 -5.41
N LYS A 133 -3.23 18.06 -6.47
CA LYS A 133 -2.24 17.05 -6.83
C LYS A 133 -0.98 17.26 -6.00
N TYR A 134 -0.42 16.16 -5.49
CA TYR A 134 0.84 16.19 -4.75
C TYR A 134 1.67 14.95 -5.04
N ARG A 135 2.97 15.06 -4.77
CA ARG A 135 3.91 13.93 -4.69
C ARG A 135 4.60 13.97 -3.34
N LEU A 136 4.80 12.79 -2.76
CA LEU A 136 5.64 12.63 -1.57
C LEU A 136 7.06 12.36 -2.04
N GLU A 137 8.04 13.02 -1.45
CA GLU A 137 9.46 12.75 -1.69
C GLU A 137 10.12 12.46 -0.36
N PHE A 138 10.72 11.28 -0.23
CA PHE A 138 11.45 10.87 0.95
C PHE A 138 12.94 11.08 0.73
N THR A 139 13.59 11.73 1.69
CA THR A 139 15.06 11.81 1.77
C THR A 139 15.54 10.85 2.84
N PHE A 140 16.48 9.98 2.51
CA PHE A 140 16.98 8.97 3.44
C PHE A 140 18.46 8.64 3.19
N GLN A 141 19.10 8.07 4.21
CA GLN A 141 20.48 7.60 4.13
C GLN A 141 20.54 6.10 4.37
N VAL A 142 21.43 5.41 3.65
CA VAL A 142 21.69 3.99 3.81
C VAL A 142 23.13 3.81 4.29
N ASN A 143 23.32 3.02 5.35
CA ASN A 143 24.61 2.70 5.94
C ASN A 143 24.80 1.18 6.08
N HIS A 144 26.03 0.79 6.38
CA HIS A 144 26.48 -0.57 6.74
C HIS A 144 26.40 -1.63 5.64
N ASN A 145 25.25 -1.86 5.01
CA ASN A 145 25.07 -2.89 3.99
C ASN A 145 24.03 -2.48 2.94
N ILE A 146 23.90 -3.25 1.85
CA ILE A 146 22.86 -3.06 0.85
C ILE A 146 21.48 -3.33 1.47
N VAL A 147 20.52 -2.46 1.19
CA VAL A 147 19.10 -2.67 1.50
C VAL A 147 18.42 -3.19 0.25
N SER A 148 17.90 -4.41 0.29
CA SER A 148 17.25 -5.06 -0.86
C SER A 148 15.74 -4.96 -0.76
N GLY A 149 15.09 -4.45 -1.81
CA GLY A 149 13.63 -4.40 -1.88
C GLY A 149 13.00 -3.55 -0.78
N LEU A 150 13.56 -2.36 -0.51
CA LEU A 150 12.92 -1.37 0.36
C LEU A 150 11.53 -1.05 -0.18
N LYS A 151 10.52 -1.22 0.67
CA LYS A 151 9.11 -1.01 0.39
C LYS A 151 8.55 0.05 1.33
N TYR A 152 7.73 0.91 0.77
CA TYR A 152 6.91 1.86 1.51
C TYR A 152 5.48 1.35 1.58
N THR A 153 4.89 1.36 2.76
CA THR A 153 3.45 1.15 2.91
C THR A 153 2.83 2.34 3.60
N ASN A 154 1.66 2.77 3.13
CA ASN A 154 0.89 3.84 3.74
C ASN A 154 -0.55 3.40 3.89
N THR A 155 -1.09 3.59 5.07
CA THR A 155 -2.51 3.38 5.32
C THR A 155 -3.08 4.66 5.89
N VAL A 156 -4.21 5.11 5.36
CA VAL A 156 -4.87 6.36 5.74
C VAL A 156 -6.26 6.05 6.27
N TRP A 157 -6.61 6.68 7.38
CA TRP A 157 -7.92 6.60 8.01
C TRP A 157 -8.56 7.98 8.16
N LYS A 158 -9.88 7.98 8.08
CA LYS A 158 -10.73 9.13 8.41
C LYS A 158 -11.77 8.71 9.44
N THR A 159 -11.80 9.40 10.58
CA THR A 159 -12.77 9.08 11.67
C THR A 159 -12.70 7.60 12.08
N GLY A 160 -11.50 7.02 12.10
CA GLY A 160 -11.27 5.61 12.43
C GLY A 160 -11.58 4.60 11.31
N ILE A 161 -12.11 5.04 10.17
CA ILE A 161 -12.39 4.18 9.01
C ILE A 161 -11.22 4.24 8.04
N LYS A 162 -10.69 3.09 7.61
CA LYS A 162 -9.64 3.01 6.59
C LYS A 162 -10.22 3.52 5.26
N VAL A 163 -9.60 4.54 4.69
CA VAL A 163 -10.05 5.19 3.44
C VAL A 163 -9.08 4.99 2.29
N ASP A 164 -7.82 4.67 2.57
CA ASP A 164 -6.81 4.40 1.57
C ASP A 164 -5.71 3.46 2.11
N SER A 165 -5.09 2.70 1.21
CA SER A 165 -3.97 1.80 1.50
C SER A 165 -3.12 1.66 0.25
N SER A 166 -1.85 2.01 0.34
CA SER A 166 -0.89 1.88 -0.76
C SER A 166 0.38 1.16 -0.29
N LYS A 167 0.96 0.40 -1.22
CA LYS A 167 2.26 -0.28 -1.06
C LYS A 167 3.06 -0.01 -2.32
N GLU A 168 4.30 0.44 -2.15
CA GLU A 168 5.21 0.76 -3.26
C GLU A 168 6.57 0.13 -3.02
N MET A 169 7.12 -0.54 -4.03
CA MET A 169 8.52 -0.97 -4.03
C MET A 169 9.40 0.22 -4.41
N ILE A 170 10.18 0.72 -3.47
CA ILE A 170 11.11 1.84 -3.66
C ILE A 170 12.35 1.37 -4.42
N GLY A 171 12.90 0.20 -4.05
CA GLY A 171 14.01 -0.45 -4.74
C GLY A 171 15.14 -0.93 -3.83
N THR A 172 16.33 -1.08 -4.41
CA THR A 172 17.54 -1.54 -3.73
C THR A 172 18.56 -0.42 -3.65
N PHE A 173 19.16 -0.24 -2.48
CA PHE A 173 20.03 0.90 -2.19
C PHE A 173 21.35 0.44 -1.56
N SER A 174 22.47 0.97 -2.07
CA SER A 174 23.80 0.74 -1.50
C SER A 174 24.09 1.70 -0.34
N PRO A 175 25.00 1.34 0.57
CA PRO A 175 25.41 2.26 1.64
C PRO A 175 26.28 3.39 1.10
N GLN A 176 25.94 4.66 1.34
CA GLN A 176 26.73 5.81 0.88
C GLN A 176 26.58 7.02 1.80
N THR A 177 27.56 7.93 1.75
CA THR A 177 27.54 9.16 2.55
C THR A 177 26.45 10.14 2.10
N GLU A 178 26.20 10.21 0.79
CA GLU A 178 25.18 11.09 0.21
C GLU A 178 23.77 10.52 0.41
N THR A 179 22.79 11.39 0.65
CA THR A 179 21.40 10.99 0.86
C THR A 179 20.72 10.61 -0.46
N TYR A 180 19.91 9.56 -0.42
CA TYR A 180 18.98 9.24 -1.50
C TYR A 180 17.70 10.09 -1.40
N THR A 181 17.11 10.35 -2.56
CA THR A 181 15.77 10.94 -2.69
C THR A 181 14.91 10.02 -3.55
N HIS A 182 13.71 9.71 -3.08
CA HIS A 182 12.74 8.95 -3.85
C HIS A 182 11.39 9.69 -3.89
N GLU A 183 10.93 9.99 -5.09
CA GLU A 183 9.64 10.65 -5.35
C GLU A 183 8.58 9.58 -5.67
N MET A 184 7.52 9.57 -4.87
CA MET A 184 6.38 8.67 -5.01
C MET A 184 5.47 9.09 -6.18
N PRO A 185 4.63 8.18 -6.68
CA PRO A 185 3.62 8.51 -7.68
C PRO A 185 2.74 9.70 -7.28
N GLU A 186 2.24 10.45 -8.27
CA GLU A 186 1.35 11.58 -8.03
C GLU A 186 -0.01 11.10 -7.51
N GLU A 187 -0.44 11.70 -6.41
CA GLU A 187 -1.75 11.48 -5.80
C GLU A 187 -2.60 12.74 -5.88
N THR A 188 -3.92 12.58 -5.70
CA THR A 188 -4.87 13.69 -5.63
C THR A 188 -5.68 13.61 -4.35
N THR A 189 -5.64 14.67 -3.56
CA THR A 189 -6.45 14.75 -2.34
C THR A 189 -7.95 14.71 -2.65
N PRO A 190 -8.77 14.06 -1.81
CA PRO A 190 -10.21 14.08 -1.97
C PRO A 190 -10.77 15.52 -1.84
N SER A 191 -11.97 15.75 -2.38
CA SER A 191 -12.60 17.07 -2.37
C SER A 191 -14.06 17.04 -1.91
N GLY A 192 -14.53 18.18 -1.41
CA GLY A 192 -15.89 18.37 -0.91
C GLY A 192 -15.97 18.45 0.60
N ILE A 193 -17.11 18.93 1.10
CA ILE A 193 -17.32 19.22 2.53
C ILE A 193 -17.06 17.99 3.41
N PHE A 194 -17.44 16.80 2.92
CA PHE A 194 -17.21 15.54 3.63
C PHE A 194 -15.79 15.00 3.51
N ALA A 195 -14.97 15.48 2.58
CA ALA A 195 -13.56 15.12 2.43
C ALA A 195 -12.65 15.99 3.32
N ARG A 196 -13.07 17.20 3.66
CA ARG A 196 -12.29 18.05 4.56
C ARG A 196 -12.22 17.50 5.99
N GLY A 197 -11.22 17.94 6.75
CA GLY A 197 -10.99 17.56 8.15
C GLY A 197 -9.78 16.65 8.36
N ALA A 198 -9.64 16.18 9.59
CA ALA A 198 -8.48 15.42 10.04
C ALA A 198 -8.48 13.98 9.54
N TYR A 199 -7.28 13.53 9.18
CA TYR A 199 -6.92 12.18 8.78
C TYR A 199 -5.78 11.68 9.66
N THR A 200 -5.76 10.38 9.92
CA THR A 200 -4.61 9.72 10.52
C THR A 200 -3.97 8.82 9.47
N ALA A 201 -2.65 8.74 9.46
CA ALA A 201 -1.92 7.85 8.58
C ALA A 201 -0.82 7.10 9.34
N ARG A 202 -0.52 5.91 8.85
CA ARG A 202 0.55 5.03 9.33
C ARG A 202 1.39 4.69 8.11
N SER A 203 2.62 5.19 8.11
CA SER A 203 3.60 4.88 7.07
C SER A 203 4.69 3.97 7.63
N LYS A 204 5.13 3.00 6.82
CA LYS A 204 6.15 2.03 7.20
C LYS A 204 7.16 1.82 6.07
N PHE A 205 8.43 1.66 6.44
CA PHE A 205 9.53 1.30 5.55
C PHE A 205 10.09 -0.06 5.95
N VAL A 206 10.00 -1.04 5.06
CA VAL A 206 10.40 -2.44 5.31
C VAL A 206 11.16 -2.98 4.10
N ASP A 207 12.17 -3.81 4.28
CA ASP A 207 12.87 -4.49 3.19
C ASP A 207 12.37 -5.93 2.95
N ASP A 208 13.00 -6.64 2.02
CA ASP A 208 12.70 -8.04 1.73
C ASP A 208 13.02 -8.98 2.92
N ASP A 209 13.98 -8.62 3.77
CA ASP A 209 14.33 -9.34 4.99
C ASP A 209 13.33 -9.09 6.15
N ASN A 210 12.26 -8.31 5.90
CA ASN A 210 11.23 -7.89 6.87
C ASN A 210 11.75 -6.97 7.99
N LYS A 211 12.92 -6.36 7.81
CA LYS A 211 13.45 -5.36 8.75
C LYS A 211 12.67 -4.05 8.58
N CYS A 212 12.06 -3.60 9.67
CA CYS A 212 11.39 -2.29 9.71
C CYS A 212 12.41 -1.20 10.06
N TYR A 213 12.52 -0.18 9.22
CA TYR A 213 13.44 0.95 9.40
C TYR A 213 12.78 2.19 9.98
N LEU A 214 11.52 2.42 9.60
CA LEU A 214 10.71 3.48 10.15
C LEU A 214 9.26 3.02 10.16
N GLU A 215 8.59 3.27 11.27
CA GLU A 215 7.15 3.26 11.36
C GLU A 215 6.70 4.56 12.01
N ILE A 216 5.93 5.36 11.27
CA ILE A 216 5.49 6.68 11.69
C ILE A 216 3.97 6.78 11.64
N ASN A 217 3.39 7.17 12.76
CA ASN A 217 1.96 7.45 12.88
C ASN A 217 1.78 8.96 13.00
N TYR A 218 0.96 9.54 12.12
CA TYR A 218 0.79 10.99 12.06
C TYR A 218 -0.64 11.38 11.74
N THR A 219 -0.98 12.63 12.06
CA THR A 219 -2.27 13.23 11.71
C THR A 219 -2.03 14.37 10.73
N PHE A 220 -2.89 14.53 9.73
CA PHE A 220 -2.86 15.65 8.79
C PHE A 220 -4.28 16.13 8.49
N ASP A 221 -4.43 17.35 7.96
CA ASP A 221 -5.73 17.96 7.69
C ASP A 221 -5.93 18.17 6.18
N ILE A 222 -7.15 18.03 5.70
CA ILE A 222 -7.54 18.44 4.36
C ILE A 222 -8.47 19.64 4.46
N LYS A 223 -8.08 20.77 3.88
CA LYS A 223 -8.83 22.03 3.91
C LYS A 223 -9.18 22.53 2.52
N LYS A 224 -10.10 23.48 2.46
CA LYS A 224 -10.51 24.13 1.19
C LYS A 224 -9.35 24.86 0.52
N ASP A 225 -8.52 25.50 1.33
CA ASP A 225 -7.37 26.28 0.88
C ASP A 225 -6.13 25.81 1.62
N TRP A 226 -4.99 26.04 0.99
CA TRP A 226 -3.69 25.84 1.61
C TRP A 226 -3.52 26.78 2.80
N GLN A 227 -2.73 26.35 3.80
CA GLN A 227 -2.15 27.26 4.79
C GLN A 227 -0.85 27.89 4.25
#